data_AF-A0AAE3VKD8-F1
#
_entry.id   AF-A0AAE3VKD8-F1
#
_cell.length_a   1.000
_cell.length_b   1.000
_cell.length_c   1.000
_cell.angle_alpha   90.00
_cell.angle_beta   90.00
_cell.angle_gamma   90.00
#
_symmetry.space_group_name_H-M   'P 1'
#
loop_
_entity.id
_entity.type
_entity.pdbx_description
1 polymer ?
#
loop_
_entity_poly.entity_id
_entity_poly.type
_entity_poly.pdbx_seq_one_letter_code
_entity_poly.pdbx_strand_id
1 'polypeptide(L)'
;MYYQLYELNHAAVSPFRAVADATRLYFKNPLNPLSHTLYGRSMAAAGEVFERMTRRYGKPEFGLTETTVGGVKVPVHVETVWERPFCRLLHFSRDLPRGRKADPKVLVVAPMSGHYATLLRGTVEALLPNHDVYITDWTDARMVPLADGQFDLDDYIDYVISLLHVLGGDTHVIAVCQPAVPVFAAVALMEEDQDAYAPRSMTLMGGPIDTQCNPTGVNDLAKQHDLDWFRRNVIMRVPFPLPGFMREVYPGFLQLTGFMSMNLDRHMSAHRDFFGHLVQGDGDSAEKHREFYDEYMAVMDLTAEFYLQTLDRVFINHHLPNGEFRHRGRLVKPETIRRTALMTVEGEKDDISGLKQTEAAHRLAKNLPEDKRAHYMQPGVGHYGVFNGSRFRSEICPRIRDFILSHDGPETATAPARPKPAAQQAAPAAAPKAAEAKAPEAEAKAPEAKAEPKVANAKGAETKPAEPAKPARAPQTAEPAKASNPATAAETPKPAPKAKQTSPAAAAKKPRAKKGLAAVRLEAPNGTADDLTRISGVGPRLAERLNALGIYHFSQLAALDAAAIAEIDKELAFPGRIQRDGWVDQAKALAGEMAAS
;
A
#
# COMPACT_ATOMS: atom_id res chain seq x y z
N MET A 1 18.79 10.43 -7.74
CA MET A 1 18.68 11.79 -7.16
C MET A 1 17.39 11.98 -6.35
N TYR A 2 16.23 11.49 -6.81
CA TYR A 2 14.93 11.75 -6.15
C TYR A 2 14.85 11.41 -4.65
N TYR A 3 15.45 10.30 -4.17
CA TYR A 3 15.45 9.98 -2.73
C TYR A 3 16.05 11.11 -1.87
N GLN A 4 17.23 11.63 -2.25
CA GLN A 4 17.87 12.75 -1.53
C GLN A 4 17.01 14.02 -1.55
N LEU A 5 16.31 14.28 -2.67
CA LEU A 5 15.37 15.40 -2.78
C LEU A 5 14.11 15.19 -1.93
N TYR A 6 13.62 13.96 -1.80
CA TYR A 6 12.48 13.59 -0.94
C TYR A 6 12.80 13.81 0.54
N GLU A 7 13.97 13.33 1.01
CA GLU A 7 14.46 13.57 2.37
C GLU A 7 14.70 15.07 2.64
N LEU A 8 15.32 15.79 1.68
CA LEU A 8 15.55 17.23 1.78
C LEU A 8 14.23 18.02 1.87
N ASN A 9 13.21 17.65 1.08
CA ASN A 9 11.88 18.25 1.16
C ASN A 9 11.22 17.97 2.53
N HIS A 10 11.29 16.74 3.04
CA HIS A 10 10.76 16.39 4.37
C HIS A 10 11.41 17.19 5.50
N ALA A 11 12.73 17.41 5.40
CA ALA A 11 13.47 18.28 6.32
C ALA A 11 13.06 19.75 6.18
N ALA A 12 12.97 20.27 4.95
CA ALA A 12 12.59 21.65 4.67
C ALA A 12 11.14 22.00 5.09
N VAL A 13 10.22 21.03 5.06
CA VAL A 13 8.83 21.20 5.53
C VAL A 13 8.69 21.04 7.05
N SER A 14 9.69 20.46 7.74
CA SER A 14 9.62 20.20 9.18
C SER A 14 9.34 21.45 10.07
N PRO A 15 9.87 22.66 9.79
CA PRO A 15 9.50 23.87 10.54
C PRO A 15 8.03 24.26 10.35
N PHE A 16 7.49 24.09 9.13
CA PHE A 16 6.09 24.37 8.84
C PHE A 16 5.14 23.38 9.54
N ARG A 17 5.56 22.11 9.67
CA ARG A 17 4.85 21.13 10.53
C ARG A 17 4.79 21.56 11.99
N ALA A 18 5.91 22.01 12.57
CA ALA A 18 5.92 22.51 13.95
C ALA A 18 4.98 23.72 14.14
N VAL A 19 4.88 24.62 13.15
CA VAL A 19 3.90 25.73 13.16
C VAL A 19 2.46 25.22 13.02
N ALA A 20 2.21 24.21 12.19
CA ALA A 20 0.88 23.60 12.05
C ALA A 20 0.42 22.90 13.34
N ASP A 21 1.30 22.16 14.02
CA ASP A 21 1.00 21.54 15.32
C ASP A 21 0.81 22.58 16.43
N ALA A 22 1.63 23.62 16.49
CA ALA A 22 1.44 24.73 17.44
C ALA A 22 0.09 25.44 17.20
N THR A 23 -0.29 25.64 15.94
CA THR A 23 -1.61 26.19 15.54
C THR A 23 -2.74 25.25 15.97
N ARG A 24 -2.59 23.94 15.72
CA ARG A 24 -3.55 22.90 16.11
C ARG A 24 -3.73 22.83 17.62
N LEU A 25 -2.66 22.88 18.40
CA LEU A 25 -2.68 22.89 19.86
C LEU A 25 -3.34 24.17 20.41
N TYR A 26 -3.01 25.33 19.85
CA TYR A 26 -3.62 26.61 20.23
C TYR A 26 -5.13 26.64 19.99
N PHE A 27 -5.59 26.15 18.84
CA PHE A 27 -7.02 26.11 18.49
C PHE A 27 -7.78 24.89 19.04
N LYS A 28 -7.10 23.87 19.59
CA LYS A 28 -7.74 22.76 20.35
C LYS A 28 -7.77 22.98 21.86
N ASN A 29 -7.04 23.96 22.40
CA ASN A 29 -7.03 24.25 23.84
C ASN A 29 -8.43 24.69 24.33
N PRO A 30 -9.08 23.98 25.28
CA PRO A 30 -10.41 24.35 25.79
C PRO A 30 -10.45 25.72 26.50
N LEU A 31 -9.30 26.24 26.95
CA LEU A 31 -9.20 27.58 27.55
C LEU A 31 -9.17 28.71 26.52
N ASN A 32 -9.09 28.39 25.21
CA ASN A 32 -9.17 29.36 24.12
C ASN A 32 -10.62 29.44 23.61
N PRO A 33 -11.34 30.57 23.79
CA PRO A 33 -12.73 30.71 23.31
C PRO A 33 -12.90 30.49 21.81
N LEU A 34 -11.85 30.73 21.01
CA LEU A 34 -11.89 30.49 19.56
C LEU A 34 -12.03 29.01 19.22
N SER A 35 -11.58 28.08 20.07
CA SER A 35 -11.65 26.62 19.84
C SER A 35 -13.08 26.12 19.62
N HIS A 36 -14.07 26.74 20.28
CA HIS A 36 -15.47 26.37 20.15
C HIS A 36 -16.12 26.92 18.86
N THR A 37 -15.52 27.94 18.23
CA THR A 37 -16.03 28.58 17.00
C THR A 37 -15.73 27.76 15.75
N LEU A 38 -16.57 27.91 14.71
CA LEU A 38 -16.32 27.29 13.40
C LEU A 38 -14.95 27.66 12.81
N TYR A 39 -14.51 28.91 13.01
CA TYR A 39 -13.21 29.39 12.56
C TYR A 39 -12.06 28.65 13.26
N GLY A 40 -12.07 28.57 14.59
CA GLY A 40 -11.03 27.85 15.34
C GLY A 40 -10.99 26.35 15.03
N ARG A 41 -12.16 25.70 14.90
CA ARG A 41 -12.24 24.29 14.44
C ARG A 41 -11.66 24.11 13.05
N SER A 42 -11.96 25.02 12.11
CA SER A 42 -11.42 24.98 10.75
C SER A 42 -9.91 25.20 10.72
N MET A 43 -9.37 26.10 11.54
CA MET A 43 -7.92 26.32 11.68
C MET A 43 -7.21 25.10 12.30
N ALA A 44 -7.80 24.49 13.33
CA ALA A 44 -7.28 23.25 13.92
C ALA A 44 -7.34 22.05 12.94
N ALA A 45 -8.42 21.92 12.17
CA ALA A 45 -8.57 20.89 11.15
C ALA A 45 -7.60 21.10 9.97
N ALA A 46 -7.39 22.34 9.53
CA ALA A 46 -6.41 22.66 8.50
C ALA A 46 -4.97 22.37 8.97
N GLY A 47 -4.65 22.65 10.23
CA GLY A 47 -3.38 22.25 10.85
C GLY A 47 -3.21 20.73 10.92
N GLU A 48 -4.24 19.99 11.34
CA GLU A 48 -4.22 18.52 11.41
C GLU A 48 -4.07 17.88 10.02
N VAL A 49 -4.71 18.44 8.97
CA VAL A 49 -4.54 17.97 7.59
C VAL A 49 -3.16 18.30 7.04
N PHE A 50 -2.64 19.51 7.23
CA PHE A 50 -1.31 19.89 6.75
C PHE A 50 -0.20 19.06 7.42
N GLU A 51 -0.27 18.87 8.74
CA GLU A 51 0.66 18.02 9.49
C GLU A 51 0.65 16.60 8.91
N ARG A 52 -0.53 15.97 8.84
CA ARG A 52 -0.70 14.61 8.33
C ARG A 52 -0.24 14.43 6.88
N MET A 53 -0.51 15.39 5.99
CA MET A 53 -0.07 15.34 4.60
C MET A 53 1.45 15.53 4.41
N THR A 54 2.17 16.01 5.44
CA THR A 54 3.60 16.30 5.35
C THR A 54 4.46 15.54 6.37
N ARG A 55 3.84 14.72 7.21
CA ARG A 55 4.46 13.87 8.24
C ARG A 55 5.26 12.72 7.61
N ARG A 56 6.35 12.33 8.28
CA ARG A 56 6.97 11.01 8.07
C ARG A 56 6.26 10.01 8.99
N TYR A 57 5.62 9.00 8.41
CA TYR A 57 4.98 7.94 9.18
C TYR A 57 6.03 6.89 9.53
N GLY A 58 6.31 6.75 10.82
CA GLY A 58 7.09 5.65 11.37
C GLY A 58 6.25 4.38 11.45
N LYS A 59 6.91 3.26 11.76
CA LYS A 59 6.26 1.96 12.01
C LYS A 59 5.21 2.06 13.13
N PRO A 60 3.94 1.68 12.89
CA PRO A 60 2.93 1.62 13.94
C PRO A 60 3.22 0.53 14.97
N GLU A 61 2.58 0.61 16.14
CA GLU A 61 2.52 -0.48 17.10
C GLU A 61 1.32 -1.39 16.81
N PHE A 62 1.37 -2.66 17.24
CA PHE A 62 0.21 -3.55 17.11
C PHE A 62 -0.95 -3.13 18.01
N GLY A 63 -0.70 -2.60 19.21
CA GLY A 63 -1.74 -2.14 20.14
C GLY A 63 -2.65 -3.24 20.74
N LEU A 64 -2.39 -4.50 20.43
CA LEU A 64 -3.15 -5.65 20.92
C LEU A 64 -2.71 -6.02 22.35
N THR A 65 -3.30 -5.39 23.36
CA THR A 65 -2.97 -5.56 24.79
C THR A 65 -3.84 -6.59 25.53
N GLU A 66 -4.99 -6.96 24.97
CA GLU A 66 -5.89 -7.98 25.50
C GLU A 66 -6.59 -8.73 24.36
N THR A 67 -7.11 -9.92 24.67
CA THR A 67 -7.98 -10.70 23.78
C THR A 67 -9.00 -11.49 24.59
N THR A 68 -10.01 -12.09 23.95
CA THR A 68 -11.05 -12.88 24.63
C THR A 68 -10.90 -14.36 24.32
N VAL A 69 -10.54 -15.17 25.32
CA VAL A 69 -10.34 -16.61 25.18
C VAL A 69 -11.37 -17.34 26.04
N GLY A 70 -12.23 -18.15 25.41
CA GLY A 70 -13.30 -18.88 26.12
C GLY A 70 -14.34 -17.99 26.81
N GLY A 71 -14.52 -16.75 26.34
CA GLY A 71 -15.40 -15.74 26.95
C GLY A 71 -14.78 -14.91 28.07
N VAL A 72 -13.52 -15.19 28.45
CA VAL A 72 -12.78 -14.42 29.47
C VAL A 72 -11.75 -13.52 28.77
N LYS A 73 -11.64 -12.26 29.18
CA LYS A 73 -10.57 -11.37 28.75
C LYS A 73 -9.24 -11.77 29.39
N VAL A 74 -8.19 -11.89 28.57
CA VAL A 74 -6.82 -12.18 29.01
C VAL A 74 -5.85 -11.15 28.41
N PRO A 75 -4.82 -10.71 29.15
CA PRO A 75 -3.74 -9.91 28.59
C PRO A 75 -3.03 -10.59 27.42
N VAL A 76 -2.44 -9.76 26.56
CA VAL A 76 -1.59 -10.15 25.43
C VAL A 76 -0.26 -9.41 25.53
N HIS A 77 0.84 -10.16 25.45
CA HIS A 77 2.20 -9.63 25.49
C HIS A 77 2.88 -9.91 24.15
N VAL A 78 3.59 -8.92 23.59
CA VAL A 78 4.25 -9.04 22.29
C VAL A 78 5.76 -9.20 22.48
N GLU A 79 6.27 -10.39 22.20
CA GLU A 79 7.68 -10.76 22.41
C GLU A 79 8.39 -11.03 21.08
N THR A 80 9.67 -10.68 20.96
CA THR A 80 10.50 -11.09 19.81
C THR A 80 11.18 -12.42 20.14
N VAL A 81 10.74 -13.50 19.51
CA VAL A 81 11.21 -14.88 19.82
C VAL A 81 12.30 -15.39 18.87
N TRP A 82 12.54 -14.70 17.75
CA TRP A 82 13.62 -14.94 16.80
C TRP A 82 13.92 -13.68 15.99
N GLU A 83 15.16 -13.50 15.55
CA GLU A 83 15.58 -12.33 14.77
C GLU A 83 16.72 -12.66 13.80
N ARG A 84 16.66 -12.07 12.60
CA ARG A 84 17.75 -11.89 11.63
C ARG A 84 17.62 -10.47 11.02
N PRO A 85 18.66 -9.91 10.38
CA PRO A 85 18.69 -8.47 10.01
C PRO A 85 17.43 -7.95 9.27
N PHE A 86 16.86 -8.75 8.37
CA PHE A 86 15.68 -8.40 7.57
C PHE A 86 14.32 -8.78 8.18
N CYS A 87 14.26 -9.55 9.28
CA CYS A 87 13.00 -10.02 9.86
C CYS A 87 13.11 -10.41 11.34
N ARG A 88 12.10 -10.01 12.12
CA ARG A 88 11.84 -10.50 13.47
C ARG A 88 10.63 -11.44 13.46
N LEU A 89 10.61 -12.42 14.35
CA LEU A 89 9.41 -13.20 14.63
C LEU A 89 8.80 -12.67 15.92
N LEU A 90 7.63 -12.05 15.82
CA LEU A 90 6.87 -11.62 16.99
C LEU A 90 5.91 -12.72 17.41
N HIS A 91 5.85 -13.01 18.71
CA HIS A 91 4.87 -13.88 19.35
C HIS A 91 3.88 -13.04 20.15
N PHE A 92 2.59 -13.32 20.01
CA PHE A 92 1.53 -12.72 20.82
C PHE A 92 1.16 -13.69 21.94
N SER A 93 1.99 -13.71 22.97
CA SER A 93 1.78 -14.52 24.17
C SER A 93 0.49 -14.10 24.88
N ARG A 94 -0.27 -15.07 25.39
CA ARG A 94 -1.57 -14.86 26.05
C ARG A 94 -1.53 -15.43 27.46
N ASP A 95 -2.02 -14.69 28.44
CA ASP A 95 -2.04 -15.14 29.85
C ASP A 95 -3.13 -16.19 30.10
N LEU A 96 -2.88 -17.42 29.64
CA LEU A 96 -3.84 -18.53 29.69
C LEU A 96 -3.82 -19.31 31.01
N PRO A 97 -4.97 -19.83 31.48
CA PRO A 97 -5.03 -20.71 32.65
C PRO A 97 -4.17 -21.98 32.50
N ARG A 98 -3.37 -22.28 33.54
CA ARG A 98 -2.53 -23.49 33.60
C ARG A 98 -3.40 -24.76 33.47
N GLY A 99 -2.99 -25.67 32.60
CA GLY A 99 -3.68 -26.95 32.36
C GLY A 99 -4.71 -26.95 31.22
N ARG A 100 -4.97 -25.81 30.56
CA ARG A 100 -5.68 -25.78 29.27
C ARG A 100 -4.89 -26.56 28.21
N LYS A 101 -5.56 -27.23 27.26
CA LYS A 101 -4.91 -27.68 26.01
C LYS A 101 -4.25 -26.47 25.33
N ALA A 102 -3.06 -26.65 24.77
CA ALA A 102 -2.51 -25.67 23.84
C ALA A 102 -3.46 -25.47 22.64
N ASP A 103 -3.61 -24.21 22.24
CA ASP A 103 -4.24 -23.84 20.97
C ASP A 103 -3.23 -24.07 19.82
N PRO A 104 -3.67 -24.26 18.56
CA PRO A 104 -2.74 -24.51 17.44
C PRO A 104 -1.80 -23.32 17.21
N LYS A 105 -0.53 -23.61 16.90
CA LYS A 105 0.46 -22.59 16.50
C LYS A 105 0.16 -22.09 15.10
N VAL A 106 0.13 -20.78 14.91
CA VAL A 106 -0.10 -20.14 13.61
C VAL A 106 0.99 -19.12 13.30
N LEU A 107 1.79 -19.40 12.27
CA LEU A 107 2.73 -18.45 11.67
C LEU A 107 2.01 -17.64 10.60
N VAL A 108 1.74 -16.37 10.88
CA VAL A 108 1.30 -15.40 9.88
C VAL A 108 2.53 -14.83 9.16
N VAL A 109 2.65 -15.08 7.86
CA VAL A 109 3.67 -14.50 7.01
C VAL A 109 3.08 -13.25 6.35
N ALA A 110 3.49 -12.09 6.86
CA ALA A 110 3.06 -10.77 6.41
C ALA A 110 3.74 -10.39 5.09
N PRO A 111 3.06 -9.64 4.21
CA PRO A 111 3.68 -9.12 2.99
C PRO A 111 4.76 -8.08 3.31
N MET A 112 5.72 -7.94 2.40
CA MET A 112 6.66 -6.82 2.37
C MET A 112 6.24 -5.78 1.31
N SER A 113 4.96 -5.76 0.92
CA SER A 113 4.41 -4.92 -0.15
C SER A 113 4.29 -3.45 0.27
N GLY A 114 5.42 -2.84 0.59
CA GLY A 114 5.58 -1.43 0.98
C GLY A 114 5.13 -1.09 2.41
N HIS A 115 4.55 -2.02 3.17
CA HIS A 115 3.93 -1.75 4.48
C HIS A 115 4.46 -2.69 5.58
N TYR A 116 4.34 -2.28 6.84
CA TYR A 116 4.69 -3.10 8.00
C TYR A 116 3.65 -4.18 8.32
N ALA A 117 4.04 -5.19 9.10
CA ALA A 117 3.18 -6.29 9.51
C ALA A 117 1.93 -5.86 10.32
N THR A 118 1.92 -4.64 10.86
CA THR A 118 0.77 -4.01 11.53
C THR A 118 -0.44 -3.78 10.60
N LEU A 119 -0.26 -3.82 9.27
CA LEU A 119 -1.37 -3.89 8.31
C LEU A 119 -2.26 -5.13 8.54
N LEU A 120 -1.71 -6.18 9.14
CA LEU A 120 -2.41 -7.40 9.57
C LEU A 120 -2.85 -7.38 11.05
N ARG A 121 -2.88 -6.22 11.71
CA ARG A 121 -3.37 -6.07 13.10
C ARG A 121 -4.75 -6.72 13.30
N GLY A 122 -5.69 -6.44 12.40
CA GLY A 122 -7.04 -7.04 12.41
C GLY A 122 -7.08 -8.53 12.05
N THR A 123 -6.03 -9.04 11.38
CA THR A 123 -5.84 -10.48 11.10
C THR A 123 -5.38 -11.20 12.37
N VAL A 124 -4.39 -10.65 13.07
CA VAL A 124 -3.89 -11.16 14.35
C VAL A 124 -5.00 -11.10 15.42
N GLU A 125 -5.67 -9.96 15.57
CA GLU A 125 -6.80 -9.74 16.48
C GLU A 125 -7.84 -10.86 16.39
N ALA A 126 -8.21 -11.26 15.16
CA ALA A 126 -9.21 -12.29 14.91
C ALA A 126 -8.74 -13.73 15.19
N LEU A 127 -7.42 -13.98 15.14
CA LEU A 127 -6.83 -15.30 15.39
C LEU A 127 -6.56 -15.56 16.88
N LEU A 128 -6.22 -14.52 17.66
CA LEU A 128 -5.88 -14.60 19.08
C LEU A 128 -6.90 -15.31 20.01
N PRO A 129 -8.23 -15.26 19.78
CA PRO A 129 -9.19 -16.02 20.58
C PRO A 129 -9.02 -17.55 20.52
N ASN A 130 -8.38 -18.07 19.47
CA ASN A 130 -8.38 -19.50 19.13
C ASN A 130 -7.00 -20.11 18.79
N HIS A 131 -5.93 -19.32 18.68
CA HIS A 131 -4.62 -19.78 18.20
C HIS A 131 -3.46 -19.17 18.99
N ASP A 132 -2.32 -19.87 19.00
CA ASP A 132 -1.04 -19.32 19.46
C ASP A 132 -0.36 -18.61 18.27
N VAL A 133 -0.41 -17.27 18.23
CA VAL A 133 -0.14 -16.49 17.02
C VAL A 133 1.27 -15.92 17.01
N TYR A 134 1.96 -16.15 15.90
CA TYR A 134 3.26 -15.59 15.56
C TYR A 134 3.16 -14.82 14.24
N ILE A 135 3.91 -13.74 14.05
CA ILE A 135 3.95 -12.99 12.78
C ILE A 135 5.37 -12.62 12.35
N THR A 136 5.64 -12.71 11.04
CA THR A 136 6.87 -12.19 10.45
C THR A 136 6.82 -10.66 10.41
N ASP A 137 7.72 -10.02 11.15
CA ASP A 137 7.82 -8.58 11.25
C ASP A 137 9.08 -8.09 10.53
N TRP A 138 8.92 -7.78 9.25
CA TRP A 138 10.01 -7.42 8.35
C TRP A 138 10.65 -6.07 8.69
N THR A 139 11.96 -5.99 8.45
CA THR A 139 12.77 -4.78 8.65
C THR A 139 12.76 -3.94 7.37
N ASP A 140 12.50 -2.64 7.53
CA ASP A 140 12.60 -1.62 6.49
C ASP A 140 14.02 -1.57 5.90
N ALA A 141 14.19 -1.83 4.59
CA ALA A 141 15.52 -2.12 4.01
C ALA A 141 16.53 -0.98 4.17
N ARG A 142 16.07 0.28 4.26
CA ARG A 142 16.94 1.45 4.53
C ARG A 142 17.54 1.47 5.94
N MET A 143 17.03 0.64 6.84
CA MET A 143 17.51 0.47 8.21
C MET A 143 18.47 -0.72 8.37
N VAL A 144 18.72 -1.51 7.30
CA VAL A 144 19.62 -2.67 7.34
C VAL A 144 20.97 -2.33 6.69
N PRO A 145 22.08 -2.21 7.47
CA PRO A 145 23.44 -1.99 6.95
C PRO A 145 23.86 -2.98 5.87
N LEU A 146 24.75 -2.57 4.96
CA LEU A 146 25.25 -3.41 3.87
C LEU A 146 26.12 -4.57 4.37
N ALA A 147 26.74 -4.41 5.54
CA ALA A 147 27.52 -5.46 6.20
C ALA A 147 26.67 -6.69 6.58
N ASP A 148 25.36 -6.49 6.80
CA ASP A 148 24.41 -7.54 7.17
C ASP A 148 23.85 -8.29 5.95
N GLY A 149 24.43 -8.08 4.76
CA GLY A 149 24.18 -8.87 3.55
C GLY A 149 23.12 -8.32 2.60
N GLN A 150 22.70 -9.17 1.66
CA GLN A 150 21.61 -8.92 0.73
C GLN A 150 20.34 -9.63 1.21
N PHE A 151 19.22 -9.38 0.53
CA PHE A 151 17.97 -10.10 0.75
C PHE A 151 17.18 -10.16 -0.56
N ASP A 152 17.08 -11.36 -1.15
CA ASP A 152 16.29 -11.66 -2.33
C ASP A 152 15.10 -12.62 -2.04
N LEU A 153 14.44 -13.16 -3.07
CA LEU A 153 13.31 -14.08 -2.91
C LEU A 153 13.75 -15.48 -2.46
N ASP A 154 15.01 -15.86 -2.71
CA ASP A 154 15.59 -17.09 -2.15
C ASP A 154 15.95 -16.91 -0.67
N ASP A 155 16.49 -15.75 -0.28
CA ASP A 155 16.66 -15.40 1.15
C ASP A 155 15.31 -15.36 1.89
N TYR A 156 14.24 -14.87 1.25
CA TYR A 156 12.88 -14.92 1.82
C TYR A 156 12.43 -16.38 2.08
N ILE A 157 12.64 -17.29 1.11
CA ILE A 157 12.31 -18.72 1.25
C ILE A 157 13.09 -19.35 2.41
N ASP A 158 14.39 -19.09 2.51
CA ASP A 158 15.23 -19.58 3.62
C ASP A 158 14.77 -19.05 4.99
N TYR A 159 14.28 -17.81 5.05
CA TYR A 159 13.69 -17.26 6.26
C TYR A 159 12.41 -18.00 6.65
N VAL A 160 11.49 -18.25 5.70
CA VAL A 160 10.27 -19.04 5.97
C VAL A 160 10.60 -20.44 6.49
N ILE A 161 11.54 -21.15 5.86
CA ILE A 161 11.99 -22.48 6.31
C ILE A 161 12.60 -22.39 7.72
N SER A 162 13.47 -21.40 7.97
CA SER A 162 14.11 -21.17 9.27
C SER A 162 13.08 -20.89 10.39
N LEU A 163 12.01 -20.16 10.08
CA LEU A 163 10.93 -19.84 11.03
C LEU A 163 10.09 -21.07 11.36
N LEU A 164 9.79 -21.91 10.36
CA LEU A 164 9.09 -23.18 10.56
C LEU A 164 9.93 -24.18 11.39
N HIS A 165 11.25 -24.21 11.19
CA HIS A 165 12.18 -24.99 12.03
C HIS A 165 12.19 -24.53 13.50
N VAL A 166 12.08 -23.23 13.76
CA VAL A 166 12.02 -22.66 15.12
C VAL A 166 10.73 -23.05 15.82
N LEU A 167 9.59 -22.94 15.13
CA LEU A 167 8.27 -23.19 15.70
C LEU A 167 7.94 -24.69 15.83
N GLY A 168 8.31 -25.51 14.84
CA GLY A 168 8.12 -26.96 14.79
C GLY A 168 7.02 -27.42 13.83
N GLY A 169 7.02 -28.71 13.47
CA GLY A 169 6.06 -29.34 12.53
C GLY A 169 4.62 -29.47 13.05
N ASP A 170 4.34 -28.98 14.26
CA ASP A 170 3.01 -28.75 14.80
C ASP A 170 2.44 -27.35 14.47
N THR A 171 3.13 -26.61 13.58
CA THR A 171 2.75 -25.26 13.14
C THR A 171 1.86 -25.28 11.90
N HIS A 172 0.91 -24.36 11.82
CA HIS A 172 0.16 -24.00 10.62
C HIS A 172 0.66 -22.65 10.10
N VAL A 173 0.68 -22.43 8.78
CA VAL A 173 1.18 -21.18 8.18
C VAL A 173 0.09 -20.45 7.38
N ILE A 174 0.02 -19.13 7.50
CA ILE A 174 -0.91 -18.28 6.75
C ILE A 174 -0.09 -17.24 5.99
N ALA A 175 -0.18 -17.23 4.65
CA ALA A 175 0.54 -16.30 3.78
C ALA A 175 -0.44 -15.30 3.14
N VAL A 176 -0.15 -14.00 3.25
CA VAL A 176 -1.11 -12.93 2.89
C VAL A 176 -0.58 -12.05 1.77
N CYS A 177 -1.19 -12.13 0.58
CA CYS A 177 -0.73 -11.52 -0.66
C CYS A 177 0.65 -12.06 -1.10
N GLN A 178 1.64 -11.18 -1.29
CA GLN A 178 2.99 -11.47 -1.79
C GLN A 178 3.66 -12.75 -1.25
N PRO A 179 3.60 -13.09 0.06
CA PRO A 179 4.30 -14.24 0.62
C PRO A 179 3.75 -15.59 0.18
N ALA A 180 2.58 -15.63 -0.47
CA ALA A 180 2.00 -16.89 -0.92
C ALA A 180 2.97 -17.67 -1.82
N VAL A 181 3.70 -16.99 -2.71
CA VAL A 181 4.71 -17.60 -3.59
C VAL A 181 5.89 -18.20 -2.80
N PRO A 182 6.65 -17.44 -1.99
CA PRO A 182 7.78 -18.01 -1.24
C PRO A 182 7.35 -19.00 -0.15
N VAL A 183 6.17 -18.85 0.47
CA VAL A 183 5.67 -19.85 1.44
C VAL A 183 5.30 -21.17 0.74
N PHE A 184 4.62 -21.11 -0.40
CA PHE A 184 4.31 -22.31 -1.19
C PHE A 184 5.59 -22.99 -1.73
N ALA A 185 6.58 -22.20 -2.13
CA ALA A 185 7.90 -22.70 -2.54
C ALA A 185 8.67 -23.34 -1.38
N ALA A 186 8.69 -22.71 -0.20
CA ALA A 186 9.29 -23.27 1.02
C ALA A 186 8.65 -24.60 1.41
N VAL A 187 7.32 -24.68 1.44
CA VAL A 187 6.59 -25.93 1.75
C VAL A 187 6.89 -27.02 0.72
N ALA A 188 6.95 -26.69 -0.58
CA ALA A 188 7.32 -27.66 -1.62
C ALA A 188 8.76 -28.19 -1.47
N LEU A 189 9.71 -27.37 -1.02
CA LEU A 189 11.08 -27.82 -0.72
C LEU A 189 11.12 -28.73 0.51
N MET A 190 10.47 -28.32 1.60
CA MET A 190 10.38 -29.10 2.85
C MET A 190 9.67 -30.45 2.65
N GLU A 191 8.64 -30.50 1.80
CA GLU A 191 7.95 -31.74 1.44
C GLU A 191 8.77 -32.63 0.51
N GLU A 192 9.59 -32.07 -0.41
CA GLU A 192 10.56 -32.86 -1.18
C GLU A 192 11.64 -33.48 -0.29
N ASP A 193 12.13 -32.74 0.71
CA ASP A 193 13.13 -33.20 1.69
C ASP A 193 12.53 -34.10 2.80
N GLN A 194 11.20 -34.33 2.78
CA GLN A 194 10.44 -35.06 3.81
C GLN A 194 10.60 -34.48 5.23
N ASP A 195 10.91 -33.19 5.34
CA ASP A 195 11.23 -32.46 6.56
C ASP A 195 10.17 -32.69 7.67
N ALA A 196 10.62 -32.99 8.89
CA ALA A 196 9.78 -33.17 10.06
C ALA A 196 9.20 -31.85 10.61
N TYR A 197 9.67 -30.71 10.11
CA TYR A 197 9.20 -29.37 10.44
C TYR A 197 8.33 -28.73 9.36
N ALA A 198 7.98 -29.48 8.29
CA ALA A 198 6.95 -29.04 7.34
C ALA A 198 5.61 -28.77 8.08
N PRO A 199 4.88 -27.69 7.77
CA PRO A 199 3.70 -27.30 8.53
C PRO A 199 2.53 -28.26 8.31
N ARG A 200 1.63 -28.36 9.31
CA ARG A 200 0.42 -29.21 9.25
C ARG A 200 -0.53 -28.77 8.14
N SER A 201 -0.73 -27.47 8.00
CA SER A 201 -1.40 -26.88 6.85
C SER A 201 -0.85 -25.50 6.50
N MET A 202 -1.08 -25.09 5.25
CA MET A 202 -0.83 -23.74 4.76
C MET A 202 -2.13 -23.12 4.21
N THR A 203 -2.34 -21.84 4.52
CA THR A 203 -3.42 -21.02 3.97
C THR A 203 -2.82 -19.89 3.14
N LEU A 204 -3.17 -19.81 1.87
CA LEU A 204 -2.72 -18.76 0.94
C LEU A 204 -3.89 -17.80 0.67
N MET A 205 -3.73 -16.51 0.93
CA MET A 205 -4.79 -15.50 0.80
C MET A 205 -4.45 -14.41 -0.21
N GLY A 206 -5.21 -14.29 -1.30
CA GLY A 206 -5.01 -13.26 -2.33
C GLY A 206 -3.60 -13.27 -2.96
N GLY A 207 -3.04 -14.46 -3.16
CA GLY A 207 -1.64 -14.66 -3.53
C GLY A 207 -1.41 -14.80 -5.05
N PRO A 208 -0.38 -14.16 -5.63
CA PRO A 208 -0.07 -14.25 -7.06
C PRO A 208 0.68 -15.55 -7.42
N ILE A 209 0.06 -16.73 -7.21
CA ILE A 209 0.67 -18.02 -7.52
C ILE A 209 0.71 -18.27 -9.04
N ASP A 210 -0.33 -17.85 -9.76
CA ASP A 210 -0.40 -17.91 -11.22
C ASP A 210 -1.01 -16.64 -11.81
N THR A 211 -0.16 -15.64 -12.03
CA THR A 211 -0.47 -14.31 -12.58
C THR A 211 -0.92 -14.30 -14.05
N GLN A 212 -0.95 -15.45 -14.72
CA GLN A 212 -1.57 -15.60 -16.04
C GLN A 212 -3.10 -15.69 -15.94
N CYS A 213 -3.62 -16.15 -14.80
CA CYS A 213 -5.05 -16.24 -14.54
C CYS A 213 -5.63 -14.85 -14.21
N ASN A 214 -6.67 -14.42 -14.95
CA ASN A 214 -7.39 -13.16 -14.74
C ASN A 214 -6.47 -11.96 -14.37
N PRO A 215 -5.58 -11.52 -15.29
CA PRO A 215 -4.60 -10.49 -15.00
C PRO A 215 -5.24 -9.15 -14.62
N THR A 216 -4.62 -8.47 -13.66
CA THR A 216 -5.00 -7.15 -13.16
C THR A 216 -4.08 -6.05 -13.70
N GLY A 217 -4.38 -4.78 -13.41
CA GLY A 217 -3.51 -3.65 -13.79
C GLY A 217 -2.08 -3.74 -13.25
N VAL A 218 -1.85 -4.50 -12.18
CA VAL A 218 -0.50 -4.80 -11.67
C VAL A 218 0.25 -5.72 -12.64
N ASN A 219 -0.42 -6.74 -13.18
CA ASN A 219 0.16 -7.66 -14.16
C ASN A 219 0.44 -6.94 -15.49
N ASP A 220 -0.40 -5.98 -15.89
CA ASP A 220 -0.22 -5.25 -17.15
C ASP A 220 0.91 -4.21 -17.08
N LEU A 221 1.14 -3.60 -15.91
CA LEU A 221 2.33 -2.76 -15.69
C LEU A 221 3.63 -3.57 -15.80
N ALA A 222 3.65 -4.79 -15.27
CA ALA A 222 4.81 -5.68 -15.36
C ALA A 222 5.13 -6.14 -16.80
N LYS A 223 4.10 -6.26 -17.67
CA LYS A 223 4.28 -6.64 -19.09
C LYS A 223 4.75 -5.49 -19.99
N GLN A 224 4.56 -4.24 -19.58
CA GLN A 224 4.87 -3.06 -20.41
C GLN A 224 6.35 -2.65 -20.38
N HIS A 225 7.12 -3.16 -19.40
CA HIS A 225 8.48 -2.69 -19.12
C HIS A 225 9.44 -3.85 -18.81
N ASP A 226 10.68 -3.75 -19.29
CA ASP A 226 11.74 -4.71 -18.96
C ASP A 226 12.32 -4.47 -17.56
N LEU A 227 13.03 -5.48 -17.02
CA LEU A 227 13.67 -5.39 -15.69
C LEU A 227 14.70 -4.27 -15.59
N ASP A 228 15.34 -3.89 -16.70
CA ASP A 228 16.28 -2.76 -16.72
C ASP A 228 15.57 -1.42 -16.68
N TRP A 229 14.35 -1.29 -17.20
CA TRP A 229 13.49 -0.13 -17.00
C TRP A 229 13.12 -0.01 -15.53
N PHE A 230 12.70 -1.09 -14.86
CA PHE A 230 12.41 -1.04 -13.42
C PHE A 230 13.67 -0.68 -12.61
N ARG A 231 14.81 -1.33 -12.91
CA ARG A 231 16.13 -1.04 -12.31
C ARG A 231 16.59 0.42 -12.50
N ARG A 232 16.26 1.06 -13.62
CA ARG A 232 16.63 2.46 -13.91
C ARG A 232 15.66 3.50 -13.34
N ASN A 233 14.37 3.18 -13.24
CA ASN A 233 13.33 4.16 -12.90
C ASN A 233 12.87 4.10 -11.44
N VAL A 234 12.80 2.91 -10.82
CA VAL A 234 12.22 2.76 -9.46
C VAL A 234 13.24 2.38 -8.38
N ILE A 235 14.40 1.81 -8.75
CA ILE A 235 15.47 1.52 -7.79
C ILE A 235 16.28 2.77 -7.49
N MET A 236 16.57 3.00 -6.21
CA MET A 236 17.36 4.12 -5.71
C MET A 236 18.32 3.67 -4.60
N ARG A 237 19.37 4.44 -4.36
CA ARG A 237 20.28 4.22 -3.23
C ARG A 237 19.80 4.98 -1.99
N VAL A 238 19.78 4.29 -0.86
CA VAL A 238 19.49 4.83 0.47
C VAL A 238 20.49 5.96 0.80
N PRO A 239 20.04 7.16 1.19
CA PRO A 239 20.93 8.29 1.52
C PRO A 239 21.47 8.24 2.95
N PHE A 240 22.61 8.89 3.16
CA PHE A 240 23.15 9.19 4.49
C PHE A 240 22.18 10.14 5.23
N PRO A 241 21.93 9.98 6.55
CA PRO A 241 22.63 9.12 7.51
C PRO A 241 21.92 7.78 7.84
N LEU A 242 21.02 7.27 6.98
CA LEU A 242 20.28 6.04 7.26
C LEU A 242 21.23 4.82 7.33
N PRO A 243 21.00 3.82 8.21
CA PRO A 243 21.94 2.71 8.42
C PRO A 243 22.26 1.89 7.17
N GLY A 244 21.28 1.70 6.29
CA GLY A 244 21.44 1.04 4.99
C GLY A 244 22.06 1.93 3.90
N PHE A 245 22.79 3.01 4.25
CA PHE A 245 23.39 3.96 3.30
C PHE A 245 24.10 3.25 2.12
N MET A 246 23.78 3.67 0.89
CA MET A 246 24.19 3.08 -0.39
C MET A 246 23.53 1.75 -0.79
N ARG A 247 22.69 1.13 0.04
CA ARG A 247 21.88 -0.05 -0.35
C ARG A 247 20.94 0.34 -1.47
N GLU A 248 20.81 -0.51 -2.47
CA GLU A 248 19.85 -0.35 -3.55
C GLU A 248 18.48 -0.90 -3.13
N VAL A 249 17.47 -0.05 -3.23
CA VAL A 249 16.11 -0.31 -2.73
C VAL A 249 15.06 0.17 -3.72
N TYR A 250 13.87 -0.43 -3.68
CA TYR A 250 12.64 0.18 -4.21
C TYR A 250 11.96 0.96 -3.07
N PRO A 251 12.01 2.31 -3.07
CA PRO A 251 11.56 3.09 -1.91
C PRO A 251 10.06 2.99 -1.66
N GLY A 252 9.66 2.90 -0.39
CA GLY A 252 8.26 2.84 0.03
C GLY A 252 7.43 4.04 -0.44
N PHE A 253 8.04 5.23 -0.53
CA PHE A 253 7.35 6.41 -1.06
C PHE A 253 7.05 6.32 -2.56
N LEU A 254 7.85 5.60 -3.36
CA LEU A 254 7.54 5.34 -4.77
C LEU A 254 6.45 4.27 -4.91
N GLN A 255 6.51 3.22 -4.09
CA GLN A 255 5.45 2.20 -3.99
C GLN A 255 4.09 2.87 -3.70
N LEU A 256 4.04 3.70 -2.65
CA LEU A 256 2.85 4.45 -2.26
C LEU A 256 2.37 5.41 -3.35
N THR A 257 3.28 6.17 -3.98
CA THR A 257 2.93 7.09 -5.08
C THR A 257 2.32 6.34 -6.26
N GLY A 258 2.85 5.16 -6.60
CA GLY A 258 2.29 4.26 -7.61
C GLY A 258 0.84 3.88 -7.29
N PHE A 259 0.60 3.23 -6.16
CA PHE A 259 -0.74 2.79 -5.75
C PHE A 259 -1.74 3.95 -5.59
N MET A 260 -1.32 5.08 -4.99
CA MET A 260 -2.18 6.26 -4.85
C MET A 260 -2.53 6.88 -6.21
N SER A 261 -1.61 6.89 -7.18
CA SER A 261 -1.89 7.43 -8.52
C SER A 261 -2.97 6.63 -9.27
N MET A 262 -3.05 5.31 -9.03
CA MET A 262 -4.07 4.44 -9.61
C MET A 262 -5.49 4.66 -9.01
N ASN A 263 -5.59 5.32 -7.85
CA ASN A 263 -6.84 5.54 -7.11
C ASN A 263 -7.05 7.01 -6.69
N LEU A 264 -6.42 7.97 -7.37
CA LEU A 264 -6.25 9.36 -6.91
C LEU A 264 -7.56 10.04 -6.47
N ASP A 265 -8.63 9.92 -7.26
CA ASP A 265 -9.94 10.52 -6.95
C ASP A 265 -10.54 10.01 -5.63
N ARG A 266 -10.32 8.73 -5.29
CA ARG A 266 -10.79 8.13 -4.03
C ARG A 266 -10.04 8.71 -2.83
N HIS A 267 -8.72 8.85 -2.93
CA HIS A 267 -7.90 9.45 -1.87
C HIS A 267 -8.21 10.95 -1.69
N MET A 268 -8.37 11.71 -2.78
CA MET A 268 -8.77 13.12 -2.71
C MET A 268 -10.15 13.32 -2.08
N SER A 269 -11.10 12.43 -2.37
CA SER A 269 -12.43 12.44 -1.73
C SER A 269 -12.32 12.12 -0.23
N ALA A 270 -11.61 11.03 0.11
CA ALA A 270 -11.45 10.60 1.50
C ALA A 270 -10.81 11.68 2.40
N HIS A 271 -9.80 12.41 1.92
CA HIS A 271 -9.20 13.53 2.66
C HIS A 271 -10.17 14.71 2.86
N ARG A 272 -11.07 14.96 1.90
CA ARG A 272 -12.11 15.99 2.00
C ARG A 272 -13.14 15.63 3.07
N ASP A 273 -13.57 14.37 3.08
CA ASP A 273 -14.55 13.85 4.04
C ASP A 273 -13.97 13.85 5.46
N PHE A 274 -12.70 13.48 5.62
CA PHE A 274 -11.97 13.58 6.89
C PHE A 274 -11.91 15.02 7.43
N PHE A 275 -11.59 16.03 6.60
CA PHE A 275 -11.67 17.42 7.01
C PHE A 275 -13.10 17.81 7.45
N GLY A 276 -14.12 17.29 6.77
CA GLY A 276 -15.53 17.42 7.18
C GLY A 276 -15.79 16.88 8.59
N HIS A 277 -15.41 15.63 8.86
CA HIS A 277 -15.58 15.01 10.18
C HIS A 277 -14.82 15.76 11.28
N LEU A 278 -13.60 16.24 11.01
CA LEU A 278 -12.81 17.05 11.96
C LEU A 278 -13.47 18.38 12.33
N VAL A 279 -14.11 19.07 11.38
CA VAL A 279 -14.78 20.36 11.63
C VAL A 279 -16.13 20.15 12.33
N GLN A 280 -16.85 19.08 11.99
CA GLN A 280 -18.13 18.72 12.62
C GLN A 280 -17.93 18.23 14.07
N GLY A 281 -16.85 17.48 14.32
CA GLY A 281 -16.54 16.87 15.62
C GLY A 281 -16.97 15.40 15.75
N ASP A 282 -17.17 14.70 14.63
CA ASP A 282 -17.45 13.26 14.63
C ASP A 282 -16.16 12.47 14.92
N GLY A 283 -15.96 12.15 16.21
CA GLY A 283 -14.76 11.49 16.73
C GLY A 283 -14.54 10.12 16.11
N ASP A 284 -15.54 9.25 16.18
CA ASP A 284 -15.50 7.86 15.72
C ASP A 284 -15.13 7.71 14.24
N SER A 285 -15.73 8.53 13.38
CA SER A 285 -15.46 8.51 11.93
C SER A 285 -14.10 9.12 11.59
N ALA A 286 -13.65 10.11 12.36
CA ALA A 286 -12.30 10.66 12.23
C ALA A 286 -11.23 9.67 12.71
N GLU A 287 -11.44 8.99 13.84
CA GLU A 287 -10.47 8.08 14.46
C GLU A 287 -10.15 6.87 13.57
N LYS A 288 -11.17 6.17 13.08
CA LYS A 288 -11.03 5.03 12.16
C LYS A 288 -10.35 5.45 10.84
N HIS A 289 -10.56 6.69 10.40
CA HIS A 289 -9.86 7.26 9.26
C HIS A 289 -8.37 7.57 9.58
N ARG A 290 -8.07 8.09 10.79
CA ARG A 290 -6.69 8.29 11.25
C ARG A 290 -5.93 6.96 11.29
N GLU A 291 -6.48 5.95 11.95
CA GLU A 291 -5.84 4.63 12.08
C GLU A 291 -5.52 4.02 10.72
N PHE A 292 -6.49 4.00 9.81
CA PHE A 292 -6.30 3.46 8.46
C PHE A 292 -5.24 4.24 7.67
N TYR A 293 -5.26 5.57 7.68
CA TYR A 293 -4.27 6.36 6.94
C TYR A 293 -2.88 6.42 7.60
N ASP A 294 -2.78 6.33 8.93
CA ASP A 294 -1.49 6.20 9.61
C ASP A 294 -0.81 4.87 9.25
N GLU A 295 -1.58 3.78 9.14
CA GLU A 295 -1.10 2.47 8.67
C GLU A 295 -0.74 2.51 7.17
N TYR A 296 -1.61 3.08 6.33
CA TYR A 296 -1.43 3.14 4.87
C TYR A 296 -0.31 4.09 4.42
N MET A 297 0.01 5.12 5.20
CA MET A 297 1.17 5.99 4.93
C MET A 297 2.48 5.49 5.58
N ALA A 298 2.42 4.54 6.50
CA ALA A 298 3.60 3.97 7.18
C ALA A 298 4.34 2.96 6.28
N VAL A 299 5.09 3.50 5.32
CA VAL A 299 5.75 2.69 4.28
C VAL A 299 7.23 2.39 4.53
N MET A 300 7.63 1.18 4.10
CA MET A 300 8.99 0.64 4.18
C MET A 300 9.61 0.45 2.79
N ASP A 301 10.94 0.54 2.73
CA ASP A 301 11.71 0.29 1.52
C ASP A 301 11.96 -1.22 1.34
N LEU A 302 11.92 -1.68 0.09
CA LEU A 302 12.27 -3.06 -0.31
C LEU A 302 13.70 -3.14 -0.83
N THR A 303 14.41 -4.24 -0.61
CA THR A 303 15.67 -4.52 -1.32
C THR A 303 15.44 -4.62 -2.84
N ALA A 304 16.36 -4.06 -3.63
CA ALA A 304 16.27 -4.09 -5.08
C ALA A 304 16.35 -5.52 -5.63
N GLU A 305 17.13 -6.38 -4.97
CA GLU A 305 17.31 -7.78 -5.29
C GLU A 305 15.99 -8.55 -5.18
N PHE A 306 15.33 -8.51 -4.02
CA PHE A 306 14.01 -9.12 -3.80
C PHE A 306 12.95 -8.58 -4.76
N TYR A 307 12.86 -7.26 -4.94
CA TYR A 307 11.84 -6.67 -5.82
C TYR A 307 12.02 -7.07 -7.29
N LEU A 308 13.23 -6.92 -7.86
CA LEU A 308 13.48 -7.25 -9.26
C LEU A 308 13.38 -8.77 -9.51
N GLN A 309 13.83 -9.59 -8.57
CA GLN A 309 13.70 -11.05 -8.65
C GLN A 309 12.25 -11.52 -8.49
N THR A 310 11.42 -10.82 -7.71
CA THR A 310 9.97 -11.07 -7.66
C THR A 310 9.29 -10.71 -8.97
N LEU A 311 9.60 -9.55 -9.57
CA LEU A 311 9.08 -9.19 -10.90
C LEU A 311 9.44 -10.25 -11.95
N ASP A 312 10.73 -10.59 -12.05
CA ASP A 312 11.26 -11.61 -12.97
C ASP A 312 10.52 -12.95 -12.81
N ARG A 313 10.63 -13.56 -11.63
CA ARG A 313 10.22 -14.95 -11.42
C ARG A 313 8.71 -15.14 -11.31
N VAL A 314 7.96 -14.10 -10.89
CA VAL A 314 6.51 -14.21 -10.61
C VAL A 314 5.67 -13.50 -11.67
N PHE A 315 5.98 -12.25 -12.02
CA PHE A 315 5.10 -11.39 -12.82
C PHE A 315 5.44 -11.36 -14.32
N ILE A 316 6.69 -11.63 -14.69
CA ILE A 316 7.17 -11.55 -16.09
C ILE A 316 7.34 -12.96 -16.67
N ASN A 317 8.20 -13.81 -16.08
CA ASN A 317 8.50 -15.14 -16.61
C ASN A 317 7.61 -16.26 -16.06
N HIS A 318 6.83 -15.99 -15.00
CA HIS A 318 5.83 -16.93 -14.45
C HIS A 318 6.44 -18.31 -14.08
N HIS A 319 7.64 -18.33 -13.50
CA HIS A 319 8.41 -19.55 -13.32
C HIS A 319 7.70 -20.62 -12.47
N LEU A 320 6.87 -20.23 -11.49
CA LEU A 320 6.18 -21.18 -10.61
C LEU A 320 5.08 -21.98 -11.34
N PRO A 321 4.10 -21.36 -12.02
CA PRO A 321 3.10 -22.10 -12.79
C PRO A 321 3.66 -22.80 -14.05
N ASN A 322 4.81 -22.35 -14.58
CA ASN A 322 5.53 -23.00 -15.67
C ASN A 322 6.34 -24.24 -15.23
N GLY A 323 6.61 -24.42 -13.93
CA GLY A 323 7.46 -25.51 -13.42
C GLY A 323 8.97 -25.25 -13.59
N GLU A 324 9.37 -23.99 -13.66
CA GLU A 324 10.75 -23.52 -13.86
C GLU A 324 11.36 -22.87 -12.62
N PHE A 325 10.56 -22.61 -11.57
CA PHE A 325 10.99 -21.85 -10.39
C PHE A 325 12.12 -22.57 -9.67
N ARG A 326 13.27 -21.89 -9.56
CA ARG A 326 14.44 -22.39 -8.84
C ARG A 326 14.70 -21.57 -7.59
N HIS A 327 15.00 -22.27 -6.51
CA HIS A 327 15.51 -21.70 -5.27
C HIS A 327 16.98 -22.10 -5.09
N ARG A 328 17.90 -21.13 -5.05
CA ARG A 328 19.37 -21.34 -5.03
C ARG A 328 19.85 -22.38 -6.06
N GLY A 329 19.22 -22.40 -7.24
CA GLY A 329 19.50 -23.33 -8.34
C GLY A 329 18.74 -24.67 -8.30
N ARG A 330 18.27 -25.13 -7.13
CA ARG A 330 17.40 -26.31 -6.99
C ARG A 330 16.02 -26.00 -7.58
N LEU A 331 15.46 -26.93 -8.35
CA LEU A 331 14.10 -26.77 -8.89
C LEU A 331 13.06 -27.01 -7.78
N VAL A 332 12.15 -26.05 -7.58
CA VAL A 332 11.00 -26.18 -6.68
C VAL A 332 9.92 -26.99 -7.39
N LYS A 333 9.41 -28.04 -6.73
CA LYS A 333 8.45 -29.00 -7.31
C LYS A 333 7.19 -29.07 -6.45
N PRO A 334 6.17 -28.23 -6.69
CA PRO A 334 4.92 -28.26 -5.95
C PRO A 334 4.22 -29.63 -5.91
N GLU A 335 4.47 -30.49 -6.89
CA GLU A 335 3.92 -31.85 -6.90
C GLU A 335 4.55 -32.83 -5.91
N THR A 336 5.45 -32.37 -5.03
CA THR A 336 6.02 -33.14 -3.90
C THR A 336 5.18 -33.05 -2.62
N ILE A 337 4.32 -32.04 -2.52
CA ILE A 337 3.45 -31.79 -1.35
C ILE A 337 2.44 -32.95 -1.19
N ARG A 338 2.37 -33.55 0.01
CA ARG A 338 1.46 -34.66 0.39
C ARG A 338 0.83 -34.50 1.77
N ARG A 339 1.63 -34.02 2.73
CA ARG A 339 1.35 -34.07 4.17
C ARG A 339 0.70 -32.76 4.62
N THR A 340 1.29 -31.64 4.24
CA THR A 340 0.77 -30.28 4.48
C THR A 340 -0.53 -30.05 3.70
N ALA A 341 -1.64 -29.85 4.41
CA ALA A 341 -2.91 -29.49 3.78
C ALA A 341 -2.88 -28.05 3.22
N LEU A 342 -3.63 -27.77 2.16
CA LEU A 342 -3.65 -26.48 1.46
C LEU A 342 -5.04 -25.87 1.46
N MET A 343 -5.15 -24.65 2.00
CA MET A 343 -6.31 -23.77 1.82
C MET A 343 -5.94 -22.58 0.93
N THR A 344 -6.80 -22.23 -0.03
CA THR A 344 -6.68 -20.99 -0.82
C THR A 344 -7.88 -20.08 -0.58
N VAL A 345 -7.65 -18.77 -0.47
CA VAL A 345 -8.70 -17.76 -0.23
C VAL A 345 -8.55 -16.61 -1.22
N GLU A 346 -9.65 -16.21 -1.84
CA GLU A 346 -9.71 -15.14 -2.85
C GLU A 346 -10.90 -14.21 -2.61
N GLY A 347 -10.88 -13.00 -3.19
CA GLY A 347 -11.99 -12.05 -3.18
C GLY A 347 -12.63 -11.91 -4.55
N GLU A 348 -13.97 -11.91 -4.62
CA GLU A 348 -14.75 -11.72 -5.87
C GLU A 348 -14.31 -10.48 -6.69
N LYS A 349 -13.83 -9.44 -6.00
CA LYS A 349 -13.50 -8.13 -6.56
C LYS A 349 -12.05 -7.75 -6.25
N ASP A 350 -11.18 -8.73 -6.11
CA ASP A 350 -9.74 -8.50 -5.92
C ASP A 350 -9.14 -7.89 -7.20
N ASP A 351 -8.75 -6.63 -7.10
CA ASP A 351 -8.17 -5.81 -8.18
C ASP A 351 -6.63 -5.84 -8.18
N ILE A 352 -6.02 -6.63 -7.30
CA ILE A 352 -4.57 -6.83 -7.18
C ILE A 352 -4.19 -8.24 -7.63
N SER A 353 -4.74 -9.26 -6.99
CA SER A 353 -4.54 -10.68 -7.29
C SER A 353 -5.87 -11.26 -7.77
N GLY A 354 -6.05 -11.31 -9.09
CA GLY A 354 -7.32 -11.69 -9.70
C GLY A 354 -7.77 -13.12 -9.33
N LEU A 355 -9.06 -13.40 -9.56
CA LEU A 355 -9.63 -14.74 -9.31
C LEU A 355 -8.81 -15.83 -10.00
N LYS A 356 -8.67 -16.97 -9.33
CA LYS A 356 -7.85 -18.14 -9.66
C LYS A 356 -6.34 -17.96 -9.55
N GLN A 357 -5.80 -16.75 -9.36
CA GLN A 357 -4.35 -16.56 -9.17
C GLN A 357 -3.84 -17.26 -7.91
N THR A 358 -4.66 -17.44 -6.88
CA THR A 358 -4.32 -18.18 -5.65
C THR A 358 -4.77 -19.64 -5.75
N GLU A 359 -5.98 -19.90 -6.29
CA GLU A 359 -6.54 -21.24 -6.53
C GLU A 359 -5.56 -22.15 -7.28
N ALA A 360 -4.80 -21.59 -8.23
CA ALA A 360 -3.78 -22.29 -9.00
C ALA A 360 -2.76 -23.08 -8.17
N ALA A 361 -2.53 -22.74 -6.89
CA ALA A 361 -1.73 -23.57 -5.98
C ALA A 361 -2.21 -25.03 -5.93
N HIS A 362 -3.53 -25.28 -5.99
CA HIS A 362 -4.09 -26.64 -6.04
C HIS A 362 -3.74 -27.38 -7.33
N ARG A 363 -3.68 -26.67 -8.47
CA ARG A 363 -3.26 -27.22 -9.78
C ARG A 363 -1.79 -27.63 -9.78
N LEU A 364 -0.94 -26.87 -9.09
CA LEU A 364 0.49 -27.16 -8.99
C LEU A 364 0.79 -28.27 -7.96
N ALA A 365 0.12 -28.23 -6.80
CA ALA A 365 0.16 -29.30 -5.79
C ALA A 365 -0.67 -30.54 -6.20
N LYS A 366 -0.52 -31.00 -7.46
CA LYS A 366 -1.39 -31.99 -8.14
C LYS A 366 -1.56 -33.35 -7.45
N ASN A 367 -0.68 -33.68 -6.51
CA ASN A 367 -0.62 -34.96 -5.81
C ASN A 367 -1.06 -34.89 -4.33
N LEU A 368 -1.48 -33.72 -3.83
CA LEU A 368 -2.08 -33.57 -2.50
C LEU A 368 -3.47 -34.24 -2.46
N PRO A 369 -3.83 -35.04 -1.44
CA PRO A 369 -5.17 -35.64 -1.32
C PRO A 369 -6.30 -34.61 -1.26
N GLU A 370 -7.50 -34.99 -1.70
CA GLU A 370 -8.66 -34.08 -1.80
C GLU A 370 -9.20 -33.64 -0.43
N ASP A 371 -9.17 -34.52 0.56
CA ASP A 371 -9.49 -34.24 1.96
C ASP A 371 -8.55 -33.21 2.62
N LYS A 372 -7.35 -33.03 2.06
CA LYS A 372 -6.35 -32.04 2.47
C LYS A 372 -6.40 -30.74 1.64
N ARG A 373 -7.48 -30.51 0.87
CA ARG A 373 -7.70 -29.28 0.06
C ARG A 373 -8.90 -28.48 0.56
N ALA A 374 -8.77 -27.15 0.53
CA ALA A 374 -9.89 -26.22 0.63
C ALA A 374 -9.69 -25.00 -0.28
N HIS A 375 -10.75 -24.56 -0.96
CA HIS A 375 -10.77 -23.27 -1.66
C HIS A 375 -11.97 -22.46 -1.18
N TYR A 376 -11.78 -21.15 -0.98
CA TYR A 376 -12.87 -20.24 -0.65
C TYR A 376 -12.72 -18.86 -1.32
N MET A 377 -13.55 -18.60 -2.32
CA MET A 377 -13.78 -17.25 -2.84
C MET A 377 -14.84 -16.55 -1.99
N GLN A 378 -14.51 -15.40 -1.40
CA GLN A 378 -15.40 -14.56 -0.61
C GLN A 378 -16.18 -13.60 -1.54
N PRO A 379 -17.52 -13.69 -1.59
CA PRO A 379 -18.33 -12.73 -2.34
C PRO A 379 -18.21 -11.31 -1.78
N GLY A 380 -18.22 -10.33 -2.67
CA GLY A 380 -18.37 -8.91 -2.36
C GLY A 380 -17.10 -8.16 -1.97
N VAL A 381 -16.00 -8.83 -1.65
CA VAL A 381 -14.75 -8.19 -1.18
C VAL A 381 -13.71 -8.00 -2.29
N GLY A 382 -12.95 -6.90 -2.20
CA GLY A 382 -11.67 -6.75 -2.89
C GLY A 382 -10.49 -7.08 -1.98
N HIS A 383 -9.26 -6.91 -2.49
CA HIS A 383 -8.02 -7.47 -1.94
C HIS A 383 -7.89 -7.39 -0.40
N TYR A 384 -7.97 -6.18 0.16
CA TYR A 384 -7.82 -5.95 1.61
C TYR A 384 -8.91 -6.64 2.46
N GLY A 385 -10.10 -6.86 1.89
CA GLY A 385 -11.22 -7.55 2.54
C GLY A 385 -11.07 -9.07 2.60
N VAL A 386 -10.06 -9.64 1.95
CA VAL A 386 -9.71 -11.07 2.02
C VAL A 386 -9.02 -11.41 3.35
N PHE A 387 -8.34 -10.44 3.98
CA PHE A 387 -7.54 -10.66 5.19
C PHE A 387 -7.78 -9.67 6.35
N ASN A 388 -8.61 -8.64 6.15
CA ASN A 388 -8.96 -7.65 7.18
C ASN A 388 -10.42 -7.17 7.01
N GLY A 389 -10.94 -6.43 8.00
CA GLY A 389 -12.30 -5.89 8.00
C GLY A 389 -13.38 -6.87 8.51
N SER A 390 -14.65 -6.48 8.37
CA SER A 390 -15.79 -7.21 8.94
C SER A 390 -15.99 -8.60 8.30
N ARG A 391 -16.00 -8.71 6.97
CA ARG A 391 -16.15 -9.97 6.23
C ARG A 391 -15.06 -10.98 6.57
N PHE A 392 -13.80 -10.51 6.70
CA PHE A 392 -12.73 -11.38 7.17
C PHE A 392 -13.05 -11.96 8.55
N ARG A 393 -13.45 -11.14 9.53
CA ARG A 393 -13.78 -11.61 10.89
C ARG A 393 -15.05 -12.48 10.95
N SER A 394 -16.07 -12.23 10.13
CA SER A 394 -17.35 -12.95 10.18
C SER A 394 -17.41 -14.22 9.35
N GLU A 395 -16.67 -14.32 8.25
CA GLU A 395 -16.82 -15.39 7.25
C GLU A 395 -15.50 -16.10 6.90
N ILE A 396 -14.39 -15.38 6.74
CA ILE A 396 -13.12 -15.97 6.29
C ILE A 396 -12.35 -16.59 7.47
N CYS A 397 -12.08 -15.81 8.52
CA CYS A 397 -11.30 -16.23 9.69
C CYS A 397 -11.91 -17.45 10.41
N PRO A 398 -13.24 -17.59 10.54
CA PRO A 398 -13.85 -18.82 11.06
C PRO A 398 -13.53 -20.05 10.19
N ARG A 399 -13.56 -19.93 8.85
CA ARG A 399 -13.20 -21.03 7.93
C ARG A 399 -11.74 -21.43 8.04
N ILE A 400 -10.84 -20.44 8.17
CA ILE A 400 -9.40 -20.68 8.36
C ILE A 400 -9.16 -21.39 9.70
N ARG A 401 -9.80 -20.93 10.79
CA ARG A 401 -9.79 -21.62 12.10
C ARG A 401 -10.26 -23.06 11.97
N ASP A 402 -11.40 -23.29 11.32
CA ASP A 402 -12.00 -24.63 11.23
C ASP A 402 -11.14 -25.58 10.37
N PHE A 403 -10.50 -25.07 9.31
CA PHE A 403 -9.51 -25.80 8.51
C PHE A 403 -8.19 -26.06 9.26
N ILE A 404 -7.76 -25.16 10.14
CA ILE A 404 -6.61 -25.40 11.03
C ILE A 404 -6.96 -26.49 12.04
N LEU A 405 -8.10 -26.38 12.72
CA LEU A 405 -8.55 -27.34 13.74
C LEU A 405 -8.84 -28.73 13.17
N SER A 406 -9.28 -28.86 11.92
CA SER A 406 -9.43 -30.17 11.26
C SER A 406 -8.09 -30.86 10.96
N HIS A 407 -6.98 -30.11 10.95
CA HIS A 407 -5.63 -30.60 10.68
C HIS A 407 -4.69 -30.55 11.90
N ASP A 408 -5.14 -30.06 13.06
CA ASP A 408 -4.47 -30.10 14.37
C ASP A 408 -4.46 -31.52 15.01
N GLY A 409 -4.39 -32.55 14.15
CA GLY A 409 -4.50 -33.95 14.54
C GLY A 409 -3.15 -34.58 14.93
N PRO A 410 -3.14 -35.59 15.83
CA PRO A 410 -1.94 -36.31 16.21
C PRO A 410 -1.51 -37.34 15.13
N GLU A 411 -1.21 -36.90 13.91
CA GLU A 411 -0.45 -37.71 12.96
C GLU A 411 0.97 -37.99 13.51
N THR A 412 1.53 -39.15 13.17
CA THR A 412 2.60 -39.81 13.95
C THR A 412 3.96 -39.11 13.89
N ALA A 413 4.22 -38.27 14.89
CA ALA A 413 5.50 -37.62 15.11
C ALA A 413 6.64 -38.60 15.46
N THR A 414 7.22 -39.24 14.45
CA THR A 414 8.55 -39.89 14.52
C THR A 414 9.66 -38.84 14.32
N ALA A 415 9.58 -37.76 15.08
CA ALA A 415 10.57 -36.70 15.12
C ALA A 415 11.49 -36.87 16.35
N PRO A 416 12.83 -36.85 16.20
CA PRO A 416 13.75 -36.92 17.33
C PRO A 416 13.65 -35.65 18.19
N ALA A 417 14.12 -35.75 19.44
CA ALA A 417 14.03 -34.66 20.40
C ALA A 417 14.70 -33.37 19.89
N ARG A 418 14.02 -32.24 20.11
CA ARG A 418 14.43 -30.88 19.73
C ARG A 418 15.90 -30.64 20.11
N PRO A 419 16.80 -30.33 19.17
CA PRO A 419 18.13 -29.84 19.51
C PRO A 419 17.96 -28.60 20.40
N LYS A 420 18.73 -28.50 21.49
CA LYS A 420 18.96 -27.18 22.08
C LYS A 420 19.56 -26.28 21.00
N PRO A 421 19.20 -24.99 20.92
CA PRO A 421 19.85 -24.07 19.99
C PRO A 421 21.35 -24.08 20.28
N ALA A 422 22.11 -24.69 19.37
CA ALA A 422 23.56 -24.60 19.39
C ALA A 422 23.91 -23.13 19.13
N ALA A 423 24.77 -22.55 19.96
CA ALA A 423 25.34 -21.24 19.68
C ALA A 423 26.26 -21.37 18.46
N GLN A 424 25.68 -21.24 17.26
CA GLN A 424 26.43 -21.32 16.02
C GLN A 424 27.44 -20.17 15.95
N GLN A 425 28.64 -20.53 15.53
CA GLN A 425 29.83 -19.70 15.67
C GLN A 425 29.69 -18.41 14.87
N ALA A 426 29.94 -17.28 15.53
CA ALA A 426 30.14 -16.02 14.82
C ALA A 426 31.38 -16.15 13.92
N ALA A 427 31.26 -15.68 12.67
CA ALA A 427 32.40 -15.38 11.82
C ALA A 427 33.33 -14.36 12.54
N PRO A 428 34.65 -14.37 12.27
CA PRO A 428 35.64 -13.85 13.21
C PRO A 428 35.47 -12.35 13.49
N ALA A 429 35.31 -12.00 14.77
CA ALA A 429 35.20 -10.64 15.23
C ALA A 429 36.50 -9.85 15.00
N ALA A 430 36.36 -8.56 14.65
CA ALA A 430 37.47 -7.62 14.66
C ALA A 430 37.99 -7.41 16.10
N ALA A 431 39.29 -7.08 16.23
CA ALA A 431 39.98 -6.98 17.51
C ALA A 431 39.37 -5.92 18.47
N PRO A 432 39.43 -6.14 19.80
CA PRO A 432 38.60 -5.41 20.77
C PRO A 432 39.10 -3.99 21.11
N LYS A 433 38.18 -3.15 21.57
CA LYS A 433 38.51 -1.88 22.25
C LYS A 433 39.04 -2.13 23.66
N ALA A 434 39.91 -1.23 24.13
CA ALA A 434 40.45 -1.26 25.49
C ALA A 434 39.39 -0.90 26.56
N ALA A 435 39.66 -1.29 27.81
CA ALA A 435 38.73 -1.19 28.93
C ALA A 435 38.85 0.12 29.73
N GLU A 436 37.74 0.55 30.32
CA GLU A 436 37.74 1.44 31.48
C GLU A 436 37.54 0.63 32.76
N ALA A 437 38.28 0.95 33.82
CA ALA A 437 38.21 0.30 35.12
C ALA A 437 37.66 1.28 36.18
N LYS A 438 36.75 0.80 37.04
CA LYS A 438 36.24 1.58 38.18
C LYS A 438 37.25 1.65 39.33
N ALA A 439 37.28 2.80 40.00
CA ALA A 439 37.83 2.99 41.35
C ALA A 439 36.75 3.70 42.23
N PRO A 440 36.82 3.61 43.58
CA PRO A 440 35.64 3.71 44.44
C PRO A 440 35.41 5.08 45.12
N GLU A 441 34.30 5.17 45.86
CA GLU A 441 33.85 6.32 46.67
C GLU A 441 34.71 6.57 47.92
N ALA A 442 34.72 7.83 48.37
CA ALA A 442 35.11 8.27 49.72
C ALA A 442 34.33 9.56 50.09
N GLU A 443 34.16 9.83 51.38
CA GLU A 443 33.19 10.82 51.88
C GLU A 443 33.67 12.27 51.97
N ALA A 444 32.67 13.18 52.06
CA ALA A 444 32.57 14.29 53.03
C ALA A 444 32.77 15.77 52.58
N LYS A 445 31.79 16.57 53.02
CA LYS A 445 31.75 18.04 53.25
C LYS A 445 31.68 19.02 52.07
N ALA A 446 30.66 19.89 52.13
CA ALA A 446 30.61 21.20 51.46
C ALA A 446 31.40 22.27 52.27
N PRO A 447 31.67 23.47 51.71
CA PRO A 447 30.66 24.53 51.73
C PRO A 447 30.56 25.37 50.43
N GLU A 448 29.71 26.40 50.44
CA GLU A 448 29.41 27.33 49.34
C GLU A 448 30.56 28.33 49.03
N ALA A 449 30.64 28.81 47.78
CA ALA A 449 30.84 30.26 47.48
C ALA A 449 30.60 30.64 46.00
N LYS A 450 30.03 31.82 45.80
CA LYS A 450 29.68 32.52 44.54
C LYS A 450 30.91 32.88 43.67
N ALA A 451 30.77 32.89 42.33
CA ALA A 451 30.78 34.13 41.51
C ALA A 451 31.06 33.92 40.00
N GLU A 452 30.28 34.57 39.14
CA GLU A 452 30.61 34.97 37.77
C GLU A 452 31.05 36.46 37.74
N PRO A 453 31.41 37.07 36.58
CA PRO A 453 32.39 36.64 35.57
C PRO A 453 33.42 37.76 35.30
N LYS A 454 34.49 37.51 34.52
CA LYS A 454 35.27 38.58 33.87
C LYS A 454 35.75 38.27 32.46
N VAL A 455 35.58 39.25 31.59
CA VAL A 455 36.16 39.33 30.25
C VAL A 455 37.53 40.02 30.32
N ALA A 456 38.50 39.54 29.54
CA ALA A 456 39.73 40.27 29.21
C ALA A 456 40.11 40.00 27.74
N ASN A 457 40.76 40.97 27.09
CA ASN A 457 40.98 41.00 25.65
C ASN A 457 42.44 41.42 25.34
N ALA A 458 43.08 40.83 24.34
CA ALA A 458 44.46 41.14 23.93
C ALA A 458 44.63 41.08 22.40
N LYS A 459 45.48 41.96 21.84
CA LYS A 459 45.70 42.17 20.39
C LYS A 459 47.18 42.05 20.00
N GLY A 460 47.43 41.73 18.73
CA GLY A 460 48.72 41.82 18.01
C GLY A 460 48.80 40.68 16.98
N ALA A 461 48.83 40.86 15.65
CA ALA A 461 49.68 41.68 14.76
C ALA A 461 51.12 41.13 14.63
N GLU A 462 51.73 40.94 13.45
CA GLU A 462 51.24 40.91 12.05
C GLU A 462 52.24 40.04 11.20
N THR A 463 52.33 39.95 9.85
CA THR A 463 51.91 40.79 8.70
C THR A 463 51.64 39.92 7.43
N LYS A 464 51.22 40.57 6.34
CA LYS A 464 51.10 40.15 4.92
C LYS A 464 52.47 39.90 4.20
N PRO A 465 52.59 39.50 2.90
CA PRO A 465 51.66 39.63 1.73
C PRO A 465 51.25 38.26 1.10
N ALA A 466 50.75 38.06 -0.14
CA ALA A 466 50.61 38.88 -1.36
C ALA A 466 49.40 38.49 -2.27
N GLU A 467 49.45 38.82 -3.57
CA GLU A 467 48.44 38.67 -4.66
C GLU A 467 49.19 38.76 -6.04
N PRO A 468 48.59 38.80 -7.26
CA PRO A 468 47.19 38.63 -7.72
C PRO A 468 46.98 37.72 -8.98
N ALA A 469 45.73 37.48 -9.39
CA ALA A 469 45.26 37.56 -10.80
C ALA A 469 43.74 37.25 -11.00
N LYS A 470 43.11 37.93 -11.98
CA LYS A 470 41.74 37.77 -12.53
C LYS A 470 41.78 38.28 -14.00
N PRO A 471 40.71 38.13 -14.83
CA PRO A 471 39.64 37.13 -14.89
C PRO A 471 39.47 36.53 -16.33
N ALA A 472 38.55 35.57 -16.53
CA ALA A 472 38.10 35.20 -17.88
C ALA A 472 36.59 34.89 -17.98
N ARG A 473 35.99 35.45 -19.03
CA ARG A 473 34.57 35.53 -19.45
C ARG A 473 33.90 34.18 -19.74
N ALA A 474 32.58 34.09 -19.51
CA ALA A 474 31.75 32.94 -19.86
C ALA A 474 31.19 32.98 -21.30
N PRO A 475 30.85 31.82 -21.91
CA PRO A 475 29.85 31.71 -22.99
C PRO A 475 28.43 31.49 -22.42
N GLN A 476 27.40 31.85 -23.18
CA GLN A 476 25.99 31.59 -22.86
C GLN A 476 25.37 30.57 -23.83
N THR A 477 24.29 29.91 -23.36
CA THR A 477 23.17 29.33 -24.13
C THR A 477 23.46 28.36 -25.29
N ALA A 478 23.03 27.11 -25.09
CA ALA A 478 22.38 26.30 -26.13
C ALA A 478 21.16 25.59 -25.50
N GLU A 479 20.02 25.61 -26.19
CA GLU A 479 18.73 25.10 -25.70
C GLU A 479 18.37 23.79 -26.41
N PRO A 480 18.00 22.71 -25.69
CA PRO A 480 17.48 21.49 -26.33
C PRO A 480 16.04 21.72 -26.82
N ALA A 481 15.86 21.70 -28.15
CA ALA A 481 14.57 22.01 -28.77
C ALA A 481 13.48 20.94 -28.51
N LYS A 482 12.22 21.38 -28.53
CA LYS A 482 11.05 20.50 -28.57
C LYS A 482 10.99 19.75 -29.90
N ALA A 483 10.80 18.42 -29.85
CA ALA A 483 10.41 17.66 -31.03
C ALA A 483 8.93 17.92 -31.37
N SER A 484 8.63 18.14 -32.65
CA SER A 484 7.29 18.42 -33.17
C SER A 484 6.82 17.34 -34.14
N ASN A 485 5.54 16.97 -34.10
CA ASN A 485 4.93 16.12 -35.12
C ASN A 485 4.99 16.78 -36.52
N PRO A 486 5.15 16.01 -37.59
CA PRO A 486 4.87 16.46 -38.96
C PRO A 486 3.35 16.60 -39.18
N ALA A 487 2.95 17.31 -40.24
CA ALA A 487 1.57 17.76 -40.44
C ALA A 487 1.09 17.69 -41.90
N THR A 488 -0.23 17.65 -42.08
CA THR A 488 -0.97 18.07 -43.28
C THR A 488 -2.33 18.62 -42.79
N ALA A 489 -2.80 19.86 -43.02
CA ALA A 489 -2.64 20.90 -44.06
C ALA A 489 -3.88 21.02 -44.98
N ALA A 490 -4.66 22.07 -44.79
CA ALA A 490 -5.60 22.66 -45.75
C ALA A 490 -5.97 24.10 -45.31
N GLU A 491 -6.18 25.02 -46.25
CA GLU A 491 -6.38 26.46 -45.99
C GLU A 491 -7.86 26.89 -45.95
N THR A 492 -8.11 28.16 -45.58
CA THR A 492 -9.43 28.82 -45.73
C THR A 492 -9.32 30.20 -46.39
N PRO A 493 -10.17 30.53 -47.38
CA PRO A 493 -10.28 31.89 -47.93
C PRO A 493 -11.50 32.69 -47.42
N LYS A 494 -11.30 34.01 -47.28
CA LYS A 494 -12.31 35.09 -47.10
C LYS A 494 -12.75 35.61 -48.51
N PRO A 495 -13.69 36.60 -48.70
CA PRO A 495 -14.32 37.54 -47.75
C PRO A 495 -15.87 37.75 -47.92
N ALA A 496 -16.40 38.86 -47.36
CA ALA A 496 -17.79 39.36 -47.38
C ALA A 496 -18.08 40.22 -48.66
N PRO A 497 -19.09 41.16 -48.81
CA PRO A 497 -20.06 41.74 -47.83
C PRO A 497 -21.50 42.08 -48.36
N LYS A 498 -22.38 42.61 -47.48
CA LYS A 498 -23.19 43.86 -47.72
C LYS A 498 -24.00 44.33 -46.47
N ALA A 499 -24.40 45.61 -46.49
CA ALA A 499 -25.24 46.29 -45.47
C ALA A 499 -26.63 46.65 -46.06
N LYS A 500 -27.65 47.09 -45.31
CA LYS A 500 -27.81 48.48 -44.79
C LYS A 500 -29.10 48.66 -43.95
N GLN A 501 -29.07 49.58 -42.97
CA GLN A 501 -30.19 50.43 -42.47
C GLN A 501 -31.40 49.71 -41.78
N THR A 502 -32.16 50.26 -40.81
CA THR A 502 -32.10 51.55 -40.06
C THR A 502 -32.74 51.38 -38.66
N SER A 503 -32.43 52.29 -37.72
CA SER A 503 -33.11 52.49 -36.42
C SER A 503 -34.22 53.58 -36.54
N PRO A 504 -35.14 53.82 -35.56
CA PRO A 504 -35.04 53.48 -34.12
C PRO A 504 -36.31 52.99 -33.38
N ALA A 505 -36.10 52.67 -32.09
CA ALA A 505 -37.02 52.79 -30.94
C ALA A 505 -38.34 51.99 -30.89
N ALA A 506 -38.30 50.79 -30.31
CA ALA A 506 -39.26 50.30 -29.32
C ALA A 506 -38.65 49.14 -28.50
N ALA A 507 -38.79 49.15 -27.16
CA ALA A 507 -38.16 48.14 -26.30
C ALA A 507 -39.13 47.01 -25.92
N ALA A 508 -39.04 45.87 -26.63
CA ALA A 508 -39.72 44.62 -26.27
C ALA A 508 -38.72 43.45 -26.29
N LYS A 509 -38.67 42.65 -25.22
CA LYS A 509 -37.70 41.55 -25.07
C LYS A 509 -38.12 40.35 -25.92
N LYS A 510 -37.28 39.94 -26.89
CA LYS A 510 -37.38 38.61 -27.52
C LYS A 510 -36.80 37.52 -26.59
N PRO A 511 -37.24 36.26 -26.69
CA PRO A 511 -36.72 35.17 -25.88
C PRO A 511 -35.22 34.92 -26.10
N ARG A 512 -34.51 34.54 -25.05
CA ARG A 512 -33.09 34.15 -25.09
C ARG A 512 -33.01 32.66 -25.46
N ALA A 513 -32.14 32.29 -26.40
CA ALA A 513 -31.90 30.87 -26.70
C ALA A 513 -31.42 30.11 -25.45
N LYS A 514 -31.94 28.91 -25.24
CA LYS A 514 -31.52 28.03 -24.13
C LYS A 514 -30.07 27.56 -24.36
N LYS A 515 -29.35 27.29 -23.27
CA LYS A 515 -28.00 26.70 -23.20
C LYS A 515 -27.94 25.72 -22.04
N GLY A 516 -26.91 24.88 -21.99
CA GLY A 516 -26.76 23.87 -20.94
C GLY A 516 -27.80 22.76 -21.04
N LEU A 517 -27.97 21.98 -19.97
CA LEU A 517 -28.88 20.82 -19.93
C LEU A 517 -30.33 21.22 -20.25
N ALA A 518 -30.72 22.45 -19.93
CA ALA A 518 -32.03 23.03 -20.27
C ALA A 518 -32.31 23.15 -21.78
N ALA A 519 -31.31 23.03 -22.66
CA ALA A 519 -31.47 23.03 -24.11
C ALA A 519 -31.80 21.65 -24.69
N VAL A 520 -31.42 20.56 -24.00
CA VAL A 520 -31.51 19.17 -24.51
C VAL A 520 -32.45 18.27 -23.70
N ARG A 521 -32.70 18.56 -22.43
CA ARG A 521 -33.56 17.74 -21.56
C ARG A 521 -35.03 17.78 -21.99
N LEU A 522 -35.73 16.67 -21.81
CA LEU A 522 -37.17 16.52 -22.00
C LEU A 522 -37.86 16.22 -20.66
N GLU A 523 -39.16 16.49 -20.57
CA GLU A 523 -39.98 16.18 -19.37
C GLU A 523 -40.58 14.75 -19.42
N ALA A 524 -40.55 14.13 -20.60
CA ALA A 524 -40.91 12.74 -20.88
C ALA A 524 -40.17 12.28 -22.15
N PRO A 525 -39.98 10.97 -22.40
CA PRO A 525 -39.39 10.49 -23.65
C PRO A 525 -40.31 10.79 -24.85
N ASN A 526 -39.74 11.34 -25.92
CA ASN A 526 -40.44 11.54 -27.18
C ASN A 526 -40.51 10.20 -27.94
N GLY A 527 -41.51 9.37 -27.63
CA GLY A 527 -41.62 8.00 -28.14
C GLY A 527 -40.99 6.96 -27.18
N THR A 528 -40.64 5.79 -27.71
CA THR A 528 -39.88 4.78 -26.95
C THR A 528 -38.51 5.33 -26.59
N ALA A 529 -38.09 5.25 -25.32
CA ALA A 529 -36.76 5.65 -24.90
C ALA A 529 -35.68 4.71 -25.45
N ASP A 530 -34.50 5.26 -25.76
CA ASP A 530 -33.36 4.48 -26.22
C ASP A 530 -32.71 3.69 -25.06
N ASP A 531 -32.20 2.49 -25.35
CA ASP A 531 -31.37 1.77 -24.39
C ASP A 531 -29.98 2.42 -24.28
N LEU A 532 -29.88 3.40 -23.38
CA LEU A 532 -28.64 4.13 -23.10
C LEU A 532 -27.50 3.21 -22.62
N THR A 533 -27.77 1.96 -22.19
CA THR A 533 -26.72 1.01 -21.80
C THR A 533 -25.91 0.46 -22.97
N ARG A 534 -26.35 0.70 -24.23
CA ARG A 534 -25.56 0.48 -25.44
C ARG A 534 -24.31 1.37 -25.53
N ILE A 535 -24.21 2.45 -24.74
CA ILE A 535 -23.00 3.29 -24.67
C ILE A 535 -22.01 2.70 -23.67
N SER A 536 -20.78 2.44 -24.11
CA SER A 536 -19.71 1.92 -23.26
C SER A 536 -19.45 2.86 -22.07
N GLY A 537 -19.57 2.30 -20.86
CA GLY A 537 -19.48 3.02 -19.59
C GLY A 537 -20.83 3.36 -18.95
N VAL A 538 -21.94 3.35 -19.68
CA VAL A 538 -23.29 3.58 -19.15
C VAL A 538 -23.89 2.27 -18.62
N GLY A 539 -23.67 1.97 -17.33
CA GLY A 539 -24.38 0.87 -16.67
C GLY A 539 -25.86 1.20 -16.40
N PRO A 540 -26.72 0.21 -16.06
CA PRO A 540 -28.17 0.43 -15.86
C PRO A 540 -28.50 1.56 -14.88
N ARG A 541 -27.86 1.60 -13.71
CA ARG A 541 -28.01 2.69 -12.71
C ARG A 541 -27.61 4.09 -13.20
N LEU A 542 -26.88 4.16 -14.32
CA LEU A 542 -26.42 5.40 -14.93
C LEU A 542 -27.37 5.85 -16.04
N ALA A 543 -27.94 4.89 -16.80
CA ALA A 543 -29.09 5.12 -17.66
C ALA A 543 -30.30 5.65 -16.86
N GLU A 544 -30.64 5.01 -15.73
CA GLU A 544 -31.69 5.46 -14.80
C GLU A 544 -31.50 6.94 -14.37
N ARG A 545 -30.26 7.33 -14.03
CA ARG A 545 -29.95 8.72 -13.63
C ARG A 545 -29.97 9.70 -14.81
N LEU A 546 -29.58 9.29 -16.01
CA LEU A 546 -29.73 10.10 -17.22
C LEU A 546 -31.22 10.31 -17.54
N ASN A 547 -32.04 9.26 -17.45
CA ASN A 547 -33.49 9.35 -17.61
C ASN A 547 -34.13 10.28 -16.56
N ALA A 548 -33.67 10.24 -15.31
CA ALA A 548 -34.11 11.17 -14.27
C ALA A 548 -33.69 12.64 -14.51
N LEU A 549 -32.63 12.87 -15.30
CA LEU A 549 -32.21 14.20 -15.77
C LEU A 549 -32.93 14.65 -17.06
N GLY A 550 -33.89 13.87 -17.56
CA GLY A 550 -34.64 14.14 -18.78
C GLY A 550 -33.93 13.75 -20.07
N ILE A 551 -32.92 12.87 -20.00
CA ILE A 551 -32.17 12.33 -21.14
C ILE A 551 -32.64 10.89 -21.37
N TYR A 552 -33.36 10.67 -22.47
CA TYR A 552 -33.96 9.39 -22.84
C TYR A 552 -33.41 8.83 -24.15
N HIS A 553 -32.83 9.68 -24.99
CA HIS A 553 -32.46 9.35 -26.37
C HIS A 553 -30.98 9.63 -26.68
N PHE A 554 -30.36 8.80 -27.53
CA PHE A 554 -29.00 9.00 -28.03
C PHE A 554 -28.84 10.37 -28.71
N SER A 555 -29.86 10.85 -29.40
CA SER A 555 -29.89 12.18 -30.03
C SER A 555 -29.67 13.33 -29.04
N GLN A 556 -30.09 13.18 -27.77
CA GLN A 556 -29.85 14.18 -26.72
C GLN A 556 -28.40 14.14 -26.22
N LEU A 557 -27.80 12.95 -26.11
CA LEU A 557 -26.39 12.76 -25.75
C LEU A 557 -25.43 13.21 -26.86
N ALA A 558 -25.81 12.98 -28.12
CA ALA A 558 -25.09 13.44 -29.31
C ALA A 558 -25.06 14.97 -29.45
N ALA A 559 -26.04 15.66 -28.86
CA ALA A 559 -26.26 17.11 -28.95
C ALA A 559 -25.73 17.91 -27.73
N LEU A 560 -25.01 17.28 -26.80
CA LEU A 560 -24.51 17.96 -25.60
C LEU A 560 -23.47 19.04 -25.93
N ASP A 561 -23.73 20.28 -25.48
CA ASP A 561 -22.73 21.35 -25.44
C ASP A 561 -21.86 21.24 -24.16
N ALA A 562 -20.71 21.94 -24.15
CA ALA A 562 -19.78 21.88 -23.03
C ALA A 562 -20.36 22.36 -21.68
N ALA A 563 -21.45 23.13 -21.67
CA ALA A 563 -22.15 23.50 -20.44
C ALA A 563 -23.10 22.38 -19.99
N ALA A 564 -23.82 21.75 -20.93
CA ALA A 564 -24.69 20.60 -20.66
C ALA A 564 -23.88 19.42 -20.09
N ILE A 565 -22.69 19.14 -20.66
CA ILE A 565 -21.80 18.10 -20.13
C ILE A 565 -21.38 18.43 -18.69
N ALA A 566 -20.93 19.66 -18.42
CA ALA A 566 -20.51 20.07 -17.08
C ALA A 566 -21.65 20.06 -16.04
N GLU A 567 -22.89 20.34 -16.47
CA GLU A 567 -24.09 20.21 -15.64
C GLU A 567 -24.40 18.72 -15.33
N ILE A 568 -24.34 17.83 -16.32
CA ILE A 568 -24.59 16.39 -16.12
C ILE A 568 -23.47 15.74 -15.27
N ASP A 569 -22.20 16.02 -15.57
CA ASP A 569 -21.01 15.55 -14.83
C ASP A 569 -21.15 15.84 -13.31
N LYS A 570 -21.67 17.03 -12.98
CA LYS A 570 -21.92 17.48 -11.61
C LYS A 570 -23.08 16.73 -10.96
N GLU A 571 -24.23 16.62 -11.62
CA GLU A 571 -25.40 15.91 -11.07
C GLU A 571 -25.20 14.38 -11.02
N LEU A 572 -24.34 13.82 -11.87
CA LEU A 572 -23.90 12.43 -11.82
C LEU A 572 -22.81 12.18 -10.76
N ALA A 573 -22.14 13.23 -10.28
CA ALA A 573 -21.03 13.22 -9.33
C ALA A 573 -19.74 12.50 -9.83
N PHE A 574 -19.50 12.52 -11.14
CA PHE A 574 -18.32 11.90 -11.79
C PHE A 574 -17.77 12.82 -12.90
N PRO A 575 -17.02 13.89 -12.55
CA PRO A 575 -16.61 14.91 -13.52
C PRO A 575 -15.62 14.40 -14.57
N GLY A 576 -15.77 14.90 -15.81
CA GLY A 576 -14.89 14.55 -16.94
C GLY A 576 -15.19 13.19 -17.57
N ARG A 577 -16.18 12.44 -17.06
CA ARG A 577 -16.42 11.06 -17.48
C ARG A 577 -17.04 10.97 -18.87
N ILE A 578 -17.96 11.88 -19.20
CA ILE A 578 -18.68 11.90 -20.49
C ILE A 578 -17.70 12.08 -21.67
N GLN A 579 -16.64 12.87 -21.46
CA GLN A 579 -15.56 13.12 -22.42
C GLN A 579 -14.56 11.96 -22.44
N ARG A 580 -14.10 11.48 -21.28
CA ARG A 580 -13.12 10.38 -21.17
C ARG A 580 -13.63 9.07 -21.75
N ASP A 581 -14.88 8.73 -21.46
CA ASP A 581 -15.54 7.52 -21.96
C ASP A 581 -16.16 7.75 -23.38
N GLY A 582 -16.00 8.94 -23.97
CA GLY A 582 -16.36 9.23 -25.37
C GLY A 582 -17.86 9.19 -25.70
N TRP A 583 -18.75 9.36 -24.72
CA TRP A 583 -20.19 9.09 -24.87
C TRP A 583 -20.87 9.90 -25.97
N VAL A 584 -20.45 11.15 -26.18
CA VAL A 584 -21.07 12.06 -27.17
C VAL A 584 -20.87 11.54 -28.60
N ASP A 585 -19.72 10.92 -28.90
CA ASP A 585 -19.42 10.39 -30.22
C ASP A 585 -19.96 8.96 -30.42
N GLN A 586 -19.98 8.14 -29.35
CA GLN A 586 -20.75 6.88 -29.35
C GLN A 586 -22.24 7.14 -29.63
N ALA A 587 -22.83 8.14 -28.96
CA ALA A 587 -24.24 8.51 -29.14
C ALA A 587 -24.55 9.02 -30.56
N LYS A 588 -23.62 9.72 -31.23
CA LYS A 588 -23.76 10.11 -32.65
C LYS A 588 -23.82 8.89 -33.57
N ALA A 589 -22.99 7.87 -33.33
CA ALA A 589 -23.01 6.64 -34.11
C ALA A 589 -24.34 5.89 -33.94
N LEU A 590 -24.78 5.67 -32.68
CA LEU A 590 -26.02 4.97 -32.35
C LEU A 590 -27.28 5.71 -32.85
N ALA A 591 -27.30 7.05 -32.76
CA ALA A 591 -28.36 7.87 -33.35
C ALA A 591 -28.37 7.84 -34.89
N GLY A 592 -27.20 7.64 -35.52
CA GLY A 592 -27.07 7.47 -36.96
C GLY A 592 -27.62 6.12 -37.44
N GLU A 593 -27.33 5.03 -36.73
CA GLU A 593 -27.91 3.70 -37.00
C GLU A 593 -29.45 3.75 -36.97
N MET A 594 -30.02 4.38 -35.95
CA MET A 594 -31.48 4.45 -35.74
C MET A 594 -32.19 5.47 -36.66
N ALA A 595 -31.45 6.27 -37.43
CA ALA A 595 -31.99 7.15 -38.47
C ALA A 595 -31.87 6.56 -39.89
N ALA A 596 -31.25 5.38 -40.03
CA ALA A 596 -31.02 4.68 -41.29
C ALA A 596 -31.80 3.35 -41.40
N SER A 597 -32.70 3.06 -40.45
CA SER A 597 -33.54 1.87 -40.34
C SER A 597 -35.02 2.21 -40.18
#